data_AF-A0A382VY08-F1
#
_entry.id   AF-A0A382VY08-F1
#
_cell.length_a   1.000
_cell.length_b   1.000
_cell.length_c   1.000
_cell.angle_alpha   90.00
_cell.angle_beta   90.00
_cell.angle_gamma   90.00
#
_symmetry.space_group_name_H-M   'P 1'
#
loop_
_entity.id
_entity.type
_entity.pdbx_description
1 polymer ?
#
loop_
_entity_poly.entity_id
_entity_poly.type
_entity_poly.pdbx_seq_one_letter_code
_entity_poly.pdbx_strand_id
1 'polypeptide(L)'
;MIWTTGCMTYKKTLSYCKPKEGIMHLKPDLFVFDDGSPVDANVWFRRRQELANTIIPHEFGGMPPRHESVDIIRRANSRIRDWPGVQYATYEVDVRFPGSHAISLTLSLWIPPGDGPFPVLLDGDGCWRYFNDQVIHSILQRGNIAASVDRTQAAADNKDIYRNTGLYRFFPEAKFGVCPAWAWAIHRCVDALITLKEVRSEAIAITGHSRGGKTVLLAGATDERIAITNPNNSGIGGAGLNRLKMKGSEVIDSFFSSGNIFWFGKEFAAHRYRDTELPYD
;
A
#
# COMPACT_ATOMS: atom_id res chain seq x y z
N MET A 1 21.89 13.97 2.93
CA MET A 1 22.79 13.02 3.61
C MET A 1 21.98 12.41 4.75
N ILE A 2 21.25 11.31 4.48
CA ILE A 2 20.40 10.64 5.47
C ILE A 2 21.12 9.37 5.87
N TRP A 3 21.32 9.25 7.18
CA TRP A 3 22.06 8.20 7.85
C TRP A 3 21.29 6.88 7.82
N THR A 4 21.85 5.87 7.18
CA THR A 4 21.57 4.46 7.47
C THR A 4 22.33 4.09 8.74
N THR A 5 21.66 4.00 9.88
CA THR A 5 22.24 3.42 11.09
C THR A 5 22.22 1.89 10.97
N GLY A 6 23.34 1.36 10.50
CA GLY A 6 23.69 -0.05 10.51
C GLY A 6 25.22 -0.18 10.50
N CYS A 7 25.89 0.41 11.49
CA CYS A 7 27.34 0.30 11.63
C CYS A 7 27.67 -1.07 12.26
N MET A 8 28.01 -2.05 11.42
CA MET A 8 28.88 -3.15 11.82
C MET A 8 30.16 -3.07 11.00
N THR A 9 31.22 -2.59 11.64
CA THR A 9 32.59 -2.66 11.15
C THR A 9 33.02 -4.12 11.00
N TYR A 10 33.16 -4.60 9.77
CA TYR A 10 33.97 -5.78 9.46
C TYR A 10 34.89 -5.48 8.27
N LYS A 11 36.13 -5.10 8.56
CA LYS A 11 37.25 -5.25 7.62
C LYS A 11 37.54 -6.74 7.49
N LYS A 12 37.24 -7.34 6.34
CA LYS A 12 38.03 -8.42 5.72
C LYS A 12 37.46 -8.82 4.35
N THR A 13 38.31 -8.65 3.34
CA THR A 13 38.39 -9.33 2.05
C THR A 13 37.09 -9.77 1.37
N LEU A 14 36.79 -9.01 0.33
CA LEU A 14 35.75 -9.19 -0.66
C LEU A 14 35.93 -10.47 -1.47
N SER A 15 35.01 -11.41 -1.31
CA SER A 15 34.73 -12.47 -2.29
C SER A 15 33.24 -12.39 -2.60
N TYR A 16 32.92 -11.61 -3.62
CA TYR A 16 31.56 -11.31 -4.07
C TYR A 16 30.96 -12.48 -4.84
N CYS A 17 29.64 -12.69 -4.72
CA CYS A 17 28.89 -13.26 -5.84
C CYS A 17 28.96 -12.24 -6.98
N LYS A 18 29.89 -12.43 -7.91
CA LYS A 18 29.65 -11.98 -9.29
C LYS A 18 28.28 -12.52 -9.68
N PRO A 19 27.39 -11.73 -10.31
CA PRO A 19 26.25 -12.32 -10.99
C PRO A 19 26.83 -13.39 -11.91
N LYS A 20 26.43 -14.66 -11.73
CA LYS A 20 26.74 -15.66 -12.74
C LYS A 20 26.21 -15.11 -14.05
N GLU A 21 27.05 -15.03 -15.07
CA GLU A 21 26.65 -14.69 -16.42
C GLU A 21 25.52 -15.64 -16.83
N GLY A 22 24.31 -15.11 -16.86
CA GLY A 22 23.08 -15.86 -17.09
C GLY A 22 21.91 -14.92 -16.89
N ILE A 23 21.07 -14.78 -17.93
CA ILE A 23 19.81 -14.04 -17.83
C ILE A 23 18.96 -14.74 -16.77
N MET A 24 18.70 -14.06 -15.65
CA MET A 24 17.82 -14.59 -14.63
C MET A 24 16.39 -14.57 -15.16
N HIS A 25 15.83 -15.75 -15.42
CA HIS A 25 14.43 -15.88 -15.77
C HIS A 25 13.57 -15.68 -14.51
N LEU A 26 13.01 -14.48 -14.35
CA LEU A 26 11.97 -14.21 -13.35
C LEU A 26 10.78 -15.15 -13.60
N LYS A 27 10.21 -15.71 -12.54
CA LYS A 27 9.04 -16.59 -12.61
C LYS A 27 7.85 -16.02 -11.82
N PRO A 28 6.65 -15.99 -12.40
CA PRO A 28 6.32 -16.47 -13.75
C PRO A 28 6.82 -15.49 -14.84
N ASP A 29 6.91 -15.97 -16.08
CA ASP A 29 7.17 -15.07 -17.21
C ASP A 29 5.98 -14.12 -17.38
N LEU A 30 6.26 -12.82 -17.43
CA LEU A 30 5.23 -11.79 -17.57
C LEU A 30 4.62 -11.80 -18.98
N PHE A 31 5.36 -12.30 -19.97
CA PHE A 31 4.95 -12.29 -21.38
C PHE A 31 4.37 -13.62 -21.87
N VAL A 32 4.04 -14.53 -20.95
CA VAL A 32 3.44 -15.83 -21.24
C VAL A 32 2.31 -16.10 -20.25
N PHE A 33 1.12 -16.44 -20.75
CA PHE A 33 -0.02 -16.90 -19.96
C PHE A 33 0.27 -18.26 -19.31
N ASP A 34 -0.52 -18.65 -18.30
CA ASP A 34 -0.34 -19.95 -17.63
C ASP A 34 -0.58 -21.16 -18.57
N ASP A 35 -1.33 -20.96 -19.66
CA ASP A 35 -1.55 -21.96 -20.72
C ASP A 35 -0.42 -22.03 -21.77
N GLY A 36 0.62 -21.18 -21.64
CA GLY A 36 1.77 -21.11 -22.54
C GLY A 36 1.60 -20.16 -23.74
N SER A 37 0.44 -19.53 -23.91
CA SER A 37 0.23 -18.55 -25.00
C SER A 37 0.94 -17.21 -24.72
N PRO A 38 1.39 -16.48 -25.75
CA PRO A 38 2.12 -15.22 -25.57
C PRO A 38 1.20 -14.08 -25.12
N VAL A 39 1.76 -13.15 -24.34
CA VAL A 39 1.10 -11.93 -23.87
C VAL A 39 1.69 -10.71 -24.57
N ASP A 40 0.81 -9.85 -25.08
CA ASP A 40 1.14 -8.51 -25.56
C ASP A 40 0.33 -7.43 -24.82
N ALA A 41 0.49 -6.17 -25.21
CA ALA A 41 -0.19 -5.05 -24.58
C ALA A 41 -1.74 -5.12 -24.68
N ASN A 42 -2.29 -5.67 -25.76
CA ASN A 42 -3.74 -5.75 -25.97
C ASN A 42 -4.41 -6.78 -25.05
N VAL A 43 -3.65 -7.80 -24.63
CA VAL A 43 -4.14 -8.88 -23.77
C VAL A 43 -3.58 -8.81 -22.34
N TRP A 44 -2.77 -7.80 -22.03
CA TRP A 44 -2.15 -7.61 -20.72
C TRP A 44 -3.16 -7.59 -19.57
N PHE A 45 -4.35 -7.02 -19.78
CA PHE A 45 -5.40 -6.98 -18.74
C PHE A 45 -5.79 -8.40 -18.26
N ARG A 46 -5.79 -9.40 -19.15
CA ARG A 46 -6.03 -10.81 -18.78
C ARG A 46 -4.86 -11.37 -17.99
N ARG A 47 -3.62 -11.09 -18.42
CA ARG A 47 -2.42 -11.57 -17.72
C ARG A 47 -2.31 -10.98 -16.33
N ARG A 48 -2.62 -9.70 -16.18
CA ARG A 48 -2.73 -9.05 -14.87
C ARG A 48 -3.76 -9.73 -13.98
N GLN A 49 -4.92 -10.12 -14.52
CA GLN A 49 -5.93 -10.84 -13.74
C GLN A 49 -5.44 -12.23 -13.31
N GLU A 50 -4.73 -12.97 -14.16
CA GLU A 50 -4.11 -14.26 -13.78
C GLU A 50 -3.10 -14.09 -12.64
N LEU A 51 -2.18 -13.13 -12.78
CA LEU A 51 -1.19 -12.82 -11.74
C LEU A 51 -1.89 -12.43 -10.43
N ALA A 52 -2.93 -11.59 -10.50
CA ALA A 52 -3.71 -11.19 -9.33
C ALA A 52 -4.42 -12.38 -8.67
N ASN A 53 -4.99 -13.29 -9.46
CA ASN A 53 -5.66 -14.50 -8.97
C ASN A 53 -4.70 -15.48 -8.27
N THR A 54 -3.41 -15.45 -8.60
CA THR A 54 -2.38 -16.24 -7.90
C THR A 54 -1.82 -15.48 -6.69
N ILE A 55 -1.40 -14.23 -6.87
CA ILE A 55 -0.65 -13.46 -5.86
C ILE A 55 -1.55 -13.03 -4.70
N ILE A 56 -2.72 -12.43 -4.96
CA ILE A 56 -3.55 -11.83 -3.91
C ILE A 56 -4.04 -12.85 -2.87
N PRO A 57 -4.66 -13.99 -3.25
CA PRO A 57 -5.08 -14.97 -2.26
C PRO A 57 -3.89 -15.66 -1.56
N HIS A 58 -2.78 -15.89 -2.25
CA HIS A 58 -1.62 -16.58 -1.69
C HIS A 58 -0.78 -15.68 -0.78
N GLU A 59 -0.32 -14.53 -1.30
CA GLU A 59 0.54 -13.59 -0.56
C GLU A 59 -0.21 -12.93 0.59
N PHE A 60 -1.43 -12.48 0.29
CA PHE A 60 -2.13 -11.56 1.14
C PHE A 60 -3.37 -12.16 1.80
N GLY A 61 -3.77 -13.38 1.44
CA GLY A 61 -4.97 -14.03 1.99
C GLY A 61 -6.28 -13.48 1.44
N GLY A 62 -6.23 -12.75 0.32
CA GLY A 62 -7.38 -12.08 -0.30
C GLY A 62 -7.47 -10.59 0.01
N MET A 63 -8.46 -9.93 -0.60
CA MET A 63 -8.86 -8.56 -0.24
C MET A 63 -10.04 -8.60 0.75
N PRO A 64 -10.27 -7.53 1.54
CA PRO A 64 -11.47 -7.43 2.36
C PRO A 64 -12.77 -7.57 1.54
N PRO A 65 -13.88 -8.00 2.17
CA PRO A 65 -15.13 -8.26 1.46
C PRO A 65 -15.69 -6.98 0.82
N ARG A 66 -16.57 -7.19 -0.15
CA ARG A 66 -17.32 -6.10 -0.77
C ARG A 66 -18.21 -5.41 0.27
N HIS A 67 -18.22 -4.08 0.23
CA HIS A 67 -19.10 -3.23 1.03
C HIS A 67 -20.43 -2.97 0.29
N GLU A 68 -21.47 -2.54 1.02
CA GLU A 68 -22.79 -2.18 0.47
C GLU A 68 -22.83 -0.72 0.01
N SER A 69 -22.28 0.20 0.82
CA SER A 69 -22.26 1.63 0.50
C SER A 69 -21.04 2.31 1.10
N VAL A 70 -20.71 3.47 0.52
CA VAL A 70 -19.70 4.41 1.02
C VAL A 70 -20.35 5.80 1.06
N ASP A 71 -20.50 6.36 2.25
CA ASP A 71 -21.02 7.71 2.47
C ASP A 71 -19.85 8.65 2.78
N ILE A 72 -19.80 9.80 2.10
CA ILE A 72 -18.73 10.79 2.24
C ILE A 72 -19.27 12.03 2.96
N ILE A 73 -18.80 12.25 4.18
CA ILE A 73 -19.31 13.31 5.05
C ILE A 73 -18.19 14.31 5.33
N ARG A 74 -18.35 15.56 4.86
CA ARG A 74 -17.42 16.64 5.23
C ARG A 74 -17.68 17.06 6.68
N ARG A 75 -16.78 16.68 7.59
CA ARG A 75 -16.89 16.99 9.02
C ARG A 75 -16.37 18.38 9.37
N ALA A 76 -15.30 18.81 8.72
CA ALA A 76 -14.69 20.10 8.98
C ALA A 76 -14.17 20.75 7.70
N ASN A 77 -14.20 22.09 7.69
CA ASN A 77 -13.54 22.91 6.68
C ASN A 77 -13.00 24.17 7.37
N SER A 78 -11.71 24.40 7.27
CA SER A 78 -11.02 25.53 7.91
C SER A 78 -9.89 26.05 7.05
N ARG A 79 -9.23 27.12 7.53
CA ARG A 79 -8.01 27.67 6.95
C ARG A 79 -6.86 27.45 7.92
N ILE A 80 -5.65 27.33 7.39
CA ILE A 80 -4.44 27.25 8.20
C ILE A 80 -3.86 28.65 8.33
N ARG A 81 -3.77 29.14 9.57
CA ARG A 81 -3.37 30.52 9.87
C ARG A 81 -2.05 30.90 9.18
N ASP A 82 -1.07 30.00 9.24
CA ASP A 82 0.28 30.30 8.81
C ASP A 82 0.51 29.96 7.31
N TRP A 83 -0.50 29.41 6.61
CA TRP A 83 -0.44 29.04 5.18
C TRP A 83 -1.53 29.77 4.37
N PRO A 84 -1.26 31.01 3.90
CA PRO A 84 -2.24 31.83 3.22
C PRO A 84 -2.90 31.14 2.02
N GLY A 85 -4.23 31.13 1.99
CA GLY A 85 -5.02 30.57 0.89
C GLY A 85 -5.20 29.05 0.92
N VAL A 86 -4.46 28.32 1.78
CA VAL A 86 -4.63 26.87 1.93
C VAL A 86 -5.88 26.56 2.73
N GLN A 87 -6.71 25.65 2.21
CA GLN A 87 -7.85 25.11 2.94
C GLN A 87 -7.46 23.78 3.58
N TYR A 88 -8.04 23.52 4.76
CA TYR A 88 -7.93 22.24 5.44
C TYR A 88 -9.32 21.65 5.62
N ALA A 89 -9.55 20.48 5.06
CA ALA A 89 -10.82 19.78 5.16
C ALA A 89 -10.62 18.39 5.77
N THR A 90 -11.56 17.99 6.62
CA THR A 90 -11.61 16.64 7.17
C THR A 90 -12.92 16.00 6.74
N TYR A 91 -12.80 14.83 6.12
CA TYR A 91 -13.90 13.99 5.69
C TYR A 91 -13.96 12.73 6.56
N GLU A 92 -15.16 12.27 6.79
CA GLU A 92 -15.46 10.91 7.21
C GLU A 92 -15.88 10.11 5.97
N VAL A 93 -15.22 8.97 5.78
CA VAL A 93 -15.57 7.97 4.79
C VAL A 93 -16.23 6.83 5.55
N ASP A 94 -17.56 6.88 5.66
CA ASP A 94 -18.38 5.87 6.36
C ASP A 94 -18.67 4.72 5.39
N VAL A 95 -18.19 3.52 5.72
CA VAL A 95 -18.33 2.34 4.85
C VAL A 95 -19.19 1.31 5.55
N ARG A 96 -20.28 0.90 4.89
CA ARG A 96 -21.25 -0.06 5.42
C ARG A 96 -21.10 -1.42 4.76
N PHE A 97 -21.28 -2.45 5.55
CA PHE A 97 -21.25 -3.84 5.15
C PHE A 97 -22.56 -4.53 5.53
N PRO A 98 -22.87 -5.69 4.93
CA PRO A 98 -24.01 -6.48 5.34
C PRO A 98 -23.99 -6.81 6.83
N GLY A 99 -25.18 -6.91 7.44
CA GLY A 99 -25.31 -7.21 8.87
C GLY A 99 -25.11 -6.00 9.78
N SER A 100 -25.34 -4.78 9.28
CA SER A 100 -25.25 -3.52 10.04
C SER A 100 -23.84 -3.18 10.57
N HIS A 101 -22.80 -3.79 10.00
CA HIS A 101 -21.42 -3.43 10.32
C HIS A 101 -21.03 -2.17 9.56
N ALA A 102 -20.37 -1.24 10.25
CA ALA A 102 -19.88 0.00 9.64
C ALA A 102 -18.49 0.35 10.18
N ILE A 103 -17.68 0.99 9.36
CA ILE A 103 -16.37 1.51 9.72
C ILE A 103 -16.15 2.86 9.07
N SER A 104 -15.66 3.82 9.86
CA SER A 104 -15.39 5.18 9.40
C SER A 104 -13.89 5.43 9.32
N LEU A 105 -13.42 5.91 8.17
CA LEU A 105 -12.05 6.40 7.98
C LEU A 105 -12.04 7.93 8.02
N THR A 106 -10.99 8.49 8.62
CA THR A 106 -10.73 9.92 8.62
C THR A 106 -9.78 10.27 7.48
N LEU A 107 -10.29 11.02 6.50
CA LEU A 107 -9.52 11.53 5.38
C LEU A 107 -9.30 13.03 5.57
N SER A 108 -8.04 13.46 5.70
CA SER A 108 -7.67 14.87 5.82
C SER A 108 -7.06 15.38 4.51
N LEU A 109 -7.49 16.56 4.07
CA LEU A 109 -7.01 17.22 2.86
C LEU A 109 -6.46 18.60 3.19
N TRP A 110 -5.27 18.89 2.66
CA TRP A 110 -4.75 20.23 2.49
C TRP A 110 -4.87 20.61 1.03
N ILE A 111 -5.65 21.65 0.75
CA ILE A 111 -6.01 22.05 -0.62
C ILE A 111 -5.29 23.36 -0.95
N PRO A 112 -4.47 23.42 -2.02
CA PRO A 112 -3.75 24.61 -2.40
C PRO A 112 -4.71 25.72 -2.88
N PRO A 113 -4.31 27.00 -2.82
CA PRO A 113 -5.10 28.09 -3.40
C PRO A 113 -5.20 27.97 -4.92
N GLY A 114 -6.32 28.43 -5.49
CA GLY A 114 -6.59 28.45 -6.92
C GLY A 114 -7.93 27.83 -7.27
N ASP A 115 -8.23 27.72 -8.57
CA ASP A 115 -9.54 27.31 -9.07
C ASP A 115 -9.70 25.78 -9.22
N GLY A 116 -8.61 25.00 -9.11
CA GLY A 116 -8.63 23.55 -9.26
C GLY A 116 -9.12 23.09 -10.65
N PRO A 117 -9.50 21.80 -10.80
CA PRO A 117 -9.24 20.70 -9.88
C PRO A 117 -7.75 20.34 -9.82
N PHE A 118 -7.30 19.88 -8.65
CA PHE A 118 -5.89 19.63 -8.35
C PHE A 118 -5.59 18.13 -8.30
N PRO A 119 -4.41 17.68 -8.77
CA PRO A 119 -3.92 16.34 -8.49
C PRO A 119 -3.78 16.10 -6.98
N VAL A 120 -3.79 14.84 -6.56
CA VAL A 120 -3.71 14.45 -5.14
C VAL A 120 -2.48 13.58 -4.90
N LEU A 121 -1.76 13.83 -3.81
CA LEU A 121 -0.86 12.85 -3.21
C LEU A 121 -1.45 12.37 -1.88
N LEU A 122 -1.88 11.12 -1.84
CA LEU A 122 -2.45 10.46 -0.68
C LEU A 122 -1.40 9.60 0.03
N ASP A 123 -1.14 9.93 1.30
CA ASP A 123 -0.36 9.11 2.23
C ASP A 123 -1.29 8.34 3.16
N GLY A 124 -0.95 7.08 3.41
CA GLY A 124 -1.75 6.19 4.26
C GLY A 124 -1.19 5.97 5.66
N ASP A 125 -0.11 6.63 6.06
CA ASP A 125 0.61 6.23 7.26
C ASP A 125 -0.02 6.77 8.54
N GLY A 126 -0.35 5.87 9.46
CA GLY A 126 -0.72 6.18 10.84
C GLY A 126 0.33 5.74 11.86
N CYS A 127 1.39 5.05 11.40
CA CYS A 127 2.38 4.42 12.27
C CYS A 127 3.65 5.28 12.43
N TRP A 128 3.98 6.09 11.43
CA TRP A 128 5.12 6.99 11.46
C TRP A 128 4.73 8.40 11.03
N ARG A 129 5.43 9.40 11.60
CA ARG A 129 5.12 10.82 11.37
C ARG A 129 6.01 11.43 10.29
N TYR A 130 6.06 10.80 9.11
CA TYR A 130 6.82 11.33 7.97
C TYR A 130 6.05 12.40 7.18
N PHE A 131 4.72 12.30 7.14
CA PHE A 131 3.84 13.27 6.48
C PHE A 131 3.64 14.53 7.36
N ASN A 132 4.72 15.29 7.53
CA ASN A 132 4.74 16.50 8.35
C ASN A 132 4.53 17.77 7.52
N ASP A 133 4.45 18.91 8.20
CA ASP A 133 4.22 20.24 7.61
C ASP A 133 5.18 20.58 6.46
N GLN A 134 6.46 20.19 6.53
CA GLN A 134 7.42 20.45 5.47
C GLN A 134 7.09 19.66 4.20
N VAL A 135 6.69 18.39 4.37
CA VAL A 135 6.27 17.52 3.26
C VAL A 135 4.96 18.03 2.66
N ILE A 136 3.97 18.35 3.49
CA ILE A 136 2.68 18.88 3.06
C ILE A 136 2.89 20.19 2.28
N HIS A 137 3.68 21.12 2.79
CA HIS A 137 3.97 22.38 2.12
C HIS A 137 4.65 22.16 0.75
N SER A 138 5.58 21.21 0.66
CA SER A 138 6.24 20.81 -0.58
C SER A 138 5.24 20.29 -1.63
N ILE A 139 4.22 19.54 -1.22
CA ILE A 139 3.15 19.03 -2.10
C ILE A 139 2.28 20.20 -2.60
N LEU A 140 1.85 21.07 -1.69
CA LEU A 140 1.00 22.24 -1.98
C LEU A 140 1.69 23.23 -2.92
N GLN A 141 2.98 23.51 -2.72
CA GLN A 141 3.77 24.40 -3.59
C GLN A 141 3.86 23.91 -5.04
N ARG A 142 3.64 22.62 -5.28
CA ARG A 142 3.58 22.02 -6.62
C ARG A 142 2.15 21.97 -7.19
N GLY A 143 1.19 22.62 -6.53
CA GLY A 143 -0.20 22.70 -6.99
C GLY A 143 -1.00 21.41 -6.78
N ASN A 144 -0.63 20.58 -5.80
CA ASN A 144 -1.31 19.32 -5.51
C ASN A 144 -1.99 19.38 -4.13
N ILE A 145 -3.10 18.67 -4.00
CA ILE A 145 -3.70 18.35 -2.71
C ILE A 145 -2.78 17.37 -1.98
N ALA A 146 -2.42 17.69 -0.75
CA ALA A 146 -1.88 16.70 0.18
C ALA A 146 -3.05 16.03 0.88
N ALA A 147 -3.12 14.70 0.87
CA ALA A 147 -4.16 13.94 1.54
C ALA A 147 -3.54 12.90 2.47
N SER A 148 -4.16 12.68 3.63
CA SER A 148 -3.72 11.66 4.59
C SER A 148 -4.90 10.86 5.13
N VAL A 149 -4.70 9.56 5.27
CA VAL A 149 -5.59 8.66 6.02
C VAL A 149 -4.77 7.84 7.01
N ASP A 150 -5.29 7.67 8.23
CA ASP A 150 -4.73 6.69 9.15
C ASP A 150 -5.23 5.29 8.77
N ARG A 151 -4.42 4.55 8.00
CA ARG A 151 -4.76 3.17 7.63
C ARG A 151 -4.96 2.24 8.83
N THR A 152 -4.44 2.59 10.01
CA THR A 152 -4.60 1.76 11.22
C THR A 152 -6.04 1.73 11.75
N GLN A 153 -6.89 2.67 11.30
CA GLN A 153 -8.32 2.59 11.53
C GLN A 153 -8.95 1.34 10.88
N ALA A 154 -8.41 0.88 9.73
CA ALA A 154 -8.90 -0.33 9.06
C ALA A 154 -8.35 -1.62 9.68
N ALA A 155 -7.14 -1.59 10.25
CA ALA A 155 -6.57 -2.66 11.06
C ALA A 155 -5.34 -2.15 11.81
N ALA A 156 -5.22 -2.47 13.11
CA ALA A 156 -4.07 -2.04 13.89
C ALA A 156 -2.77 -2.70 13.43
N ASP A 157 -1.69 -1.92 13.44
CA ASP A 157 -0.32 -2.42 13.23
C ASP A 157 0.26 -2.97 14.54
N ASN A 158 -0.43 -3.95 15.13
CA ASN A 158 -0.06 -4.53 16.40
C ASN A 158 -0.43 -6.02 16.42
N LYS A 159 0.60 -6.88 16.42
CA LYS A 159 0.47 -8.34 16.33
C LYS A 159 -0.43 -8.95 17.41
N ASP A 160 -0.50 -8.33 18.59
CA ASP A 160 -1.19 -8.90 19.75
C ASP A 160 -2.69 -8.57 19.72
N ILE A 161 -3.09 -7.47 19.06
CA ILE A 161 -4.47 -6.98 19.10
C ILE A 161 -5.14 -6.82 17.73
N TYR A 162 -4.43 -6.94 16.60
CA TYR A 162 -4.97 -6.58 15.28
C TYR A 162 -6.31 -7.26 14.96
N ARG A 163 -6.50 -8.51 15.41
CA ARG A 163 -7.76 -9.27 15.25
C ARG A 163 -8.97 -8.65 15.95
N ASN A 164 -8.73 -7.79 16.94
CA ASN A 164 -9.77 -7.08 17.68
C ASN A 164 -9.87 -5.60 17.25
N THR A 165 -9.46 -5.26 16.02
CA THR A 165 -9.44 -3.88 15.52
C THR A 165 -9.96 -3.78 14.09
N GLY A 166 -10.46 -2.60 13.73
CA GLY A 166 -10.94 -2.27 12.38
C GLY A 166 -11.82 -3.36 11.77
N LEU A 167 -11.49 -3.76 10.54
CA LEU A 167 -12.24 -4.76 9.77
C LEU A 167 -12.31 -6.13 10.46
N TYR A 168 -11.29 -6.52 11.23
CA TYR A 168 -11.28 -7.83 11.90
C TYR A 168 -12.33 -7.95 13.01
N ARG A 169 -12.82 -6.83 13.57
CA ARG A 169 -13.95 -6.87 14.53
C ARG A 169 -15.24 -7.38 13.89
N PHE A 170 -15.44 -7.04 12.62
CA PHE A 170 -16.66 -7.35 11.88
C PHE A 170 -16.53 -8.67 11.11
N PHE A 171 -15.29 -9.05 10.77
CA PHE A 171 -14.96 -10.25 10.01
C PHE A 171 -13.93 -11.10 10.78
N PRO A 172 -14.33 -11.77 11.89
CA PRO A 172 -13.40 -12.56 12.71
C PRO A 172 -12.73 -13.69 11.92
N GLU A 173 -13.44 -14.26 10.94
CA GLU A 173 -12.96 -15.33 10.05
C GLU A 173 -12.13 -14.82 8.85
N ALA A 174 -11.81 -13.52 8.81
CA ALA A 174 -11.02 -12.94 7.73
C ALA A 174 -9.68 -13.65 7.54
N LYS A 175 -9.42 -14.11 6.31
CA LYS A 175 -8.16 -14.76 5.94
C LYS A 175 -7.10 -13.78 5.46
N PHE A 176 -7.52 -12.59 5.02
CA PHE A 176 -6.60 -11.56 4.56
C PHE A 176 -5.69 -11.07 5.69
N GLY A 177 -4.44 -10.78 5.34
CA GLY A 177 -3.47 -10.13 6.21
C GLY A 177 -3.77 -8.65 6.39
N VAL A 178 -2.98 -7.98 7.24
CA VAL A 178 -3.22 -6.57 7.55
C VAL A 178 -2.92 -5.63 6.37
N CYS A 179 -2.00 -5.98 5.45
CA CYS A 179 -1.73 -5.15 4.25
C CYS A 179 -2.96 -4.96 3.35
N PRO A 180 -3.75 -5.99 3.03
CA PRO A 180 -5.05 -5.83 2.35
C PRO A 180 -6.04 -4.92 3.05
N ALA A 181 -6.14 -4.99 4.38
CA ALA A 181 -7.02 -4.11 5.14
C ALA A 181 -6.61 -2.64 4.99
N TRP A 182 -5.31 -2.37 4.99
CA TRP A 182 -4.77 -1.04 4.74
C TRP A 182 -4.94 -0.60 3.29
N ALA A 183 -4.70 -1.47 2.30
CA ALA A 183 -4.91 -1.17 0.89
C ALA A 183 -6.37 -0.86 0.60
N TRP A 184 -7.28 -1.60 1.24
CA TRP A 184 -8.71 -1.32 1.22
C TRP A 184 -9.02 0.08 1.76
N ALA A 185 -8.39 0.52 2.86
CA ALA A 185 -8.59 1.86 3.41
C ALA A 185 -8.22 2.95 2.38
N ILE A 186 -7.11 2.75 1.67
CA ILE A 186 -6.70 3.63 0.56
C ILE A 186 -7.78 3.65 -0.53
N HIS A 187 -8.30 2.49 -0.96
CA HIS A 187 -9.37 2.44 -1.97
C HIS A 187 -10.63 3.18 -1.54
N ARG A 188 -11.02 3.11 -0.25
CA ARG A 188 -12.17 3.86 0.28
C ARG A 188 -11.91 5.37 0.27
N CYS A 189 -10.69 5.80 0.55
CA CYS A 189 -10.30 7.19 0.38
C CYS A 189 -10.32 7.62 -1.09
N VAL A 190 -9.93 6.73 -2.03
CA VAL A 190 -10.09 6.99 -3.47
C VAL A 190 -11.57 7.13 -3.84
N ASP A 191 -12.46 6.28 -3.31
CA ASP A 191 -13.92 6.41 -3.49
C ASP A 191 -14.40 7.81 -3.07
N ALA A 192 -13.86 8.36 -1.97
CA ALA A 192 -14.15 9.72 -1.53
C ALA A 192 -13.58 10.77 -2.49
N LEU A 193 -12.28 10.70 -2.77
CA LEU A 193 -11.53 11.72 -3.53
C LEU A 193 -12.13 11.96 -4.91
N ILE A 194 -12.54 10.90 -5.63
CA ILE A 194 -13.10 11.04 -6.99
C ILE A 194 -14.46 11.75 -7.03
N THR A 195 -15.13 11.94 -5.88
CA THR A 195 -16.40 12.67 -5.77
C THR A 195 -16.23 14.16 -5.46
N LEU A 196 -15.02 14.58 -5.06
CA LEU A 196 -14.75 15.95 -4.64
C LEU A 196 -14.41 16.83 -5.84
N LYS A 197 -15.12 17.95 -6.00
CA LYS A 197 -14.92 18.87 -7.15
C LYS A 197 -13.53 19.52 -7.19
N GLU A 198 -12.86 19.62 -6.05
CA GLU A 198 -11.51 20.17 -5.93
C GLU A 198 -10.44 19.18 -6.41
N VAL A 199 -10.79 17.90 -6.54
CA VAL A 199 -9.88 16.81 -6.91
C VAL A 199 -9.94 16.54 -8.41
N ARG A 200 -8.77 16.43 -9.03
CA ARG A 200 -8.62 15.90 -10.38
C ARG A 200 -8.62 14.38 -10.30
N SER A 201 -9.77 13.76 -10.57
CA SER A 201 -10.04 12.36 -10.26
C SER A 201 -9.14 11.37 -11.00
N GLU A 202 -8.62 11.75 -12.17
CA GLU A 202 -7.66 10.99 -12.97
C GLU A 202 -6.19 11.16 -12.54
N ALA A 203 -5.92 12.01 -11.55
CA ALA A 203 -4.57 12.37 -11.12
C ALA A 203 -4.37 12.16 -9.60
N ILE A 204 -4.69 10.95 -9.13
CA ILE A 204 -4.49 10.53 -7.75
C ILE A 204 -3.22 9.68 -7.67
N ALA A 205 -2.22 10.17 -6.94
CA ALA A 205 -1.02 9.43 -6.58
C ALA A 205 -1.11 8.94 -5.14
N ILE A 206 -0.57 7.75 -4.86
CA ILE A 206 -0.45 7.21 -3.51
C ILE A 206 1.02 6.98 -3.15
N THR A 207 1.35 7.17 -1.88
CA THR A 207 2.70 6.95 -1.37
C THR A 207 2.68 6.23 -0.03
N GLY A 208 3.73 5.46 0.24
CA GLY A 208 3.93 4.81 1.52
C GLY A 208 5.36 4.32 1.67
N HIS A 209 5.86 4.28 2.90
CA HIS A 209 7.22 3.85 3.22
C HIS A 209 7.23 2.50 3.96
N SER A 210 8.21 1.63 3.65
CA SER A 210 8.38 0.34 4.33
C SER A 210 7.10 -0.52 4.24
N ARG A 211 6.47 -0.89 5.36
CA ARG A 211 5.16 -1.60 5.37
C ARG A 211 4.04 -0.80 4.69
N GLY A 212 4.11 0.54 4.72
CA GLY A 212 3.24 1.41 3.93
C GLY A 212 3.54 1.30 2.43
N GLY A 213 4.79 1.10 2.06
CA GLY A 213 5.20 0.83 0.68
C GLY A 213 4.59 -0.46 0.12
N LYS A 214 4.60 -1.54 0.93
CA LYS A 214 3.92 -2.81 0.61
C LYS A 214 2.42 -2.61 0.40
N THR A 215 1.80 -1.83 1.28
CA THR A 215 0.38 -1.47 1.22
C THR A 215 0.03 -0.75 -0.07
N VAL A 216 0.75 0.32 -0.42
CA VAL A 216 0.42 1.12 -1.60
C VAL A 216 0.73 0.37 -2.89
N LEU A 217 1.73 -0.53 -2.91
CA LEU A 217 1.95 -1.42 -4.04
C LEU A 217 0.72 -2.30 -4.30
N LEU A 218 0.19 -2.95 -3.26
CA LEU A 218 -1.04 -3.73 -3.37
C LEU A 218 -2.23 -2.85 -3.78
N ALA A 219 -2.39 -1.68 -3.16
CA ALA A 219 -3.49 -0.78 -3.47
C ALA A 219 -3.50 -0.35 -4.93
N GLY A 220 -2.35 0.11 -5.46
CA GLY A 220 -2.19 0.50 -6.86
C GLY A 220 -2.33 -0.67 -7.83
N ALA A 221 -1.87 -1.86 -7.46
CA ALA A 221 -2.03 -3.07 -8.28
C ALA A 221 -3.50 -3.50 -8.41
N THR A 222 -4.36 -3.13 -7.46
CA THR A 222 -5.75 -3.61 -7.35
C THR A 222 -6.82 -2.55 -7.59
N ASP A 223 -6.44 -1.30 -7.85
CA ASP A 223 -7.37 -0.20 -8.16
C ASP A 223 -6.80 0.71 -9.25
N GLU A 224 -7.37 0.60 -10.45
CA GLU A 224 -6.91 1.31 -11.66
C GLU A 224 -7.17 2.81 -11.63
N ARG A 225 -7.95 3.32 -10.66
CA ARG A 225 -8.19 4.76 -10.52
C ARG A 225 -6.97 5.49 -9.97
N ILE A 226 -6.00 4.75 -9.43
CA ILE A 226 -4.75 5.29 -8.91
C ILE A 226 -3.78 5.49 -10.09
N ALA A 227 -3.47 6.75 -10.38
CA ALA A 227 -2.62 7.13 -11.51
C ALA A 227 -1.13 6.83 -11.26
N ILE A 228 -0.65 7.03 -10.02
CA ILE A 228 0.75 6.81 -9.64
C ILE A 228 0.82 6.09 -8.31
N THR A 229 1.68 5.07 -8.24
CA THR A 229 1.98 4.34 -7.01
C THR A 229 3.45 4.51 -6.66
N ASN A 230 3.74 5.04 -5.47
CA ASN A 230 5.10 5.22 -4.95
C ASN A 230 5.35 4.31 -3.72
N PRO A 231 5.77 3.04 -3.93
CA PRO A 231 5.98 2.06 -2.86
C PRO A 231 7.39 2.17 -2.25
N ASN A 232 7.68 3.30 -1.61
CA ASN A 232 9.01 3.68 -1.15
C ASN A 232 9.61 2.67 -0.14
N ASN A 233 10.80 2.15 -0.45
CA ASN A 233 11.52 1.16 0.36
C ASN A 233 10.64 0.01 0.87
N SER A 234 9.76 -0.52 0.01
CA SER A 234 8.77 -1.53 0.41
C SER A 234 9.37 -2.89 0.75
N GLY A 235 10.55 -3.28 0.23
CA GLY A 235 11.24 -4.52 0.62
C GLY A 235 10.51 -5.80 0.23
N ILE A 236 10.81 -6.92 0.91
CA ILE A 236 10.20 -8.24 0.65
C ILE A 236 8.71 -8.25 0.98
N GLY A 237 7.89 -8.89 0.14
CA GLY A 237 6.43 -8.79 0.22
C GLY A 237 5.92 -7.42 -0.25
N GLY A 238 6.68 -6.81 -1.16
CA GLY A 238 6.57 -5.47 -1.70
C GLY A 238 7.30 -5.45 -3.03
N ALA A 239 8.11 -4.42 -3.31
CA ALA A 239 8.89 -4.34 -4.55
C ALA A 239 10.22 -5.13 -4.52
N GLY A 240 10.57 -5.75 -3.39
CA GLY A 240 11.78 -6.55 -3.25
C GLY A 240 11.57 -7.97 -3.74
N LEU A 241 12.43 -8.40 -4.67
CA LEU A 241 12.39 -9.76 -5.22
C LEU A 241 12.65 -10.82 -4.15
N ASN A 242 11.77 -11.81 -4.08
CA ASN A 242 11.89 -12.99 -3.25
C ASN A 242 13.07 -13.89 -3.67
N ARG A 243 13.40 -13.96 -4.96
CA ARG A 243 14.49 -14.84 -5.44
C ARG A 243 15.83 -14.14 -5.56
N LEU A 244 15.86 -12.84 -5.83
CA LEU A 244 17.10 -12.07 -5.98
C LEU A 244 17.30 -11.16 -4.77
N LYS A 245 18.09 -11.64 -3.81
CA LYS A 245 18.35 -10.95 -2.55
C LYS A 245 19.83 -10.61 -2.40
N MET A 246 20.10 -9.43 -1.85
CA MET A 246 21.44 -9.04 -1.43
C MET A 246 21.67 -9.44 0.03
N LYS A 247 22.94 -9.50 0.44
CA LYS A 247 23.27 -9.73 1.85
C LYS A 247 22.63 -8.63 2.71
N GLY A 248 21.82 -9.03 3.69
CA GLY A 248 21.11 -8.12 4.59
C GLY A 248 19.71 -7.72 4.11
N SER A 249 19.25 -8.21 2.95
CA SER A 249 17.84 -8.13 2.57
C SER A 249 16.96 -8.84 3.61
N GLU A 250 15.76 -8.31 3.84
CA GLU A 250 14.70 -9.06 4.54
C GLU A 250 14.44 -10.39 3.82
N VAL A 251 13.91 -11.37 4.55
CA VAL A 251 13.37 -12.64 4.05
C VAL A 251 12.02 -12.88 4.72
N ILE A 252 11.25 -13.86 4.28
CA ILE A 252 9.95 -14.19 4.92
C ILE A 252 10.14 -14.45 6.43
N ASP A 253 11.22 -15.12 6.82
CA ASP A 253 11.55 -15.37 8.23
C ASP A 253 11.77 -14.09 9.05
N SER A 254 12.23 -12.99 8.43
CA SER A 254 12.40 -11.71 9.12
C SER A 254 11.09 -11.22 9.75
N PHE A 255 9.95 -11.48 9.12
CA PHE A 255 8.64 -11.11 9.64
C PHE A 255 8.19 -11.98 10.83
N PHE A 256 8.69 -13.21 10.95
CA PHE A 256 8.47 -14.00 12.15
C PHE A 256 9.30 -13.45 13.32
N SER A 257 10.58 -13.14 13.08
CA SER A 257 11.46 -12.57 14.10
C SER A 257 10.97 -11.21 14.60
N SER A 258 10.46 -10.36 13.70
CA SER A 258 9.92 -9.05 14.06
C SER A 258 8.47 -9.10 14.55
N GLY A 259 7.82 -10.26 14.51
CA GLY A 259 6.41 -10.43 14.87
C GLY A 259 5.41 -9.78 13.89
N ASN A 260 5.83 -9.51 12.66
CA ASN A 260 5.06 -8.80 11.63
C ASN A 260 4.45 -9.71 10.56
N ILE A 261 4.54 -11.03 10.72
CA ILE A 261 4.01 -11.98 9.72
C ILE A 261 2.49 -11.83 9.49
N PHE A 262 1.77 -11.26 10.46
CA PHE A 262 0.33 -10.96 10.37
C PHE A 262 -0.03 -9.91 9.30
N TRP A 263 0.96 -9.21 8.72
CA TRP A 263 0.75 -8.35 7.55
C TRP A 263 0.32 -9.12 6.30
N PHE A 264 0.66 -10.40 6.22
CA PHE A 264 0.48 -11.27 5.06
C PHE A 264 -0.53 -12.40 5.31
N GLY A 265 -0.88 -13.12 4.24
CA GLY A 265 -1.71 -14.31 4.27
C GLY A 265 -0.98 -15.54 4.83
N LYS A 266 -1.76 -16.55 5.23
CA LYS A 266 -1.23 -17.79 5.81
C LYS A 266 -0.36 -18.58 4.82
N GLU A 267 -0.68 -18.58 3.53
CA GLU A 267 0.08 -19.35 2.53
C GLU A 267 1.46 -18.73 2.27
N PHE A 268 1.56 -17.40 2.21
CA PHE A 268 2.85 -16.71 2.24
C PHE A 268 3.65 -17.04 3.50
N ALA A 269 3.01 -16.99 4.66
CA ALA A 269 3.66 -17.31 5.92
C ALA A 269 4.16 -18.76 5.98
N ALA A 270 3.46 -19.70 5.34
CA ALA A 270 3.88 -21.09 5.23
C ALA A 270 5.21 -21.26 4.48
N HIS A 271 5.59 -20.32 3.61
CA HIS A 271 6.86 -20.29 2.88
C HIS A 271 8.05 -19.78 3.70
N ARG A 272 7.93 -19.73 5.03
CA ARG A 272 9.07 -19.47 5.92
C ARG A 272 10.29 -20.33 5.55
N TYR A 273 11.43 -19.68 5.32
CA TYR A 273 12.70 -20.28 4.85
C TYR A 273 12.70 -20.83 3.42
N ARG A 274 11.63 -20.62 2.66
CA ARG A 274 11.41 -21.17 1.31
C ARG A 274 10.99 -20.09 0.32
N ASP A 275 11.49 -18.88 0.51
CA ASP A 275 11.16 -17.71 -0.31
C ASP A 275 11.37 -17.95 -1.82
N THR A 276 12.35 -18.79 -2.19
CA THR A 276 12.65 -19.10 -3.59
C THR A 276 11.65 -20.04 -4.25
N GLU A 277 10.79 -20.70 -3.46
CA GLU A 277 9.74 -21.63 -3.91
C GLU A 277 8.41 -20.93 -4.20
N LEU A 278 8.28 -19.63 -3.88
CA LEU A 278 7.08 -18.88 -4.21
C LEU A 278 6.76 -19.00 -5.70
N PRO A 279 5.48 -19.05 -6.09
CA PRO A 279 5.09 -19.18 -7.50
C PRO A 279 5.21 -17.87 -8.29
N TYR A 280 5.64 -16.78 -7.65
CA TYR A 280 5.77 -15.43 -8.19
C TYR A 280 6.98 -14.71 -7.60
N ASP A 281 7.34 -13.56 -8.19
CA ASP A 281 8.34 -12.61 -7.69
C ASP A 281 7.79 -11.18 -7.78
#